data_AF-A0A1D6ML45-F1
#
_entry.id   AF-A0A1D6ML45-F1
#
_cell.length_a   1.000
_cell.length_b   1.000
_cell.length_c   1.000
_cell.angle_alpha   90.00
_cell.angle_beta   90.00
_cell.angle_gamma   90.00
#
_symmetry.space_group_name_H-M   'P 1'
#
loop_
_entity.id
_entity.type
_entity.pdbx_description
1 polymer ?
#
loop_
_entity_poly.entity_id
_entity_poly.type
_entity_poly.pdbx_seq_one_letter_code
_entity_poly.pdbx_strand_id
1 'polypeptide(L)'
;MSAHVYYFPAPTSEGIQGLPFVPLPASPQDVLIDPSRKNLLEQIEYYFSDDNLCKDLYLRQHMDGQGWVPLPLIAGFRQSAV
;
A
#
# COMPACT_ATOMS: atom_id res chain seq x y z
N MET A 1 -33.84 -19.45 -2.77
CA MET A 1 -32.54 -18.79 -2.58
C MET A 1 -32.81 -17.29 -2.61
N SER A 2 -33.07 -16.68 -1.44
CA SER A 2 -33.50 -15.29 -1.33
C SER A 2 -32.30 -14.40 -0.98
N ALA A 3 -32.07 -13.35 -1.75
CA ALA A 3 -31.03 -12.36 -1.50
C ALA A 3 -31.38 -11.55 -0.23
N HIS A 4 -30.52 -11.62 0.78
CA HIS A 4 -30.63 -10.77 1.97
C HIS A 4 -30.21 -9.35 1.60
N VAL A 5 -31.20 -8.50 1.32
CA VAL A 5 -31.03 -7.05 1.22
C VAL A 5 -30.80 -6.51 2.62
N TYR A 6 -29.55 -6.22 2.97
CA TYR A 6 -29.21 -5.51 4.19
C TYR A 6 -29.44 -4.01 3.97
N TYR A 7 -30.52 -3.49 4.54
CA TYR A 7 -30.77 -2.05 4.61
C TYR A 7 -30.09 -1.50 5.87
N PHE A 8 -29.08 -0.65 5.71
CA PHE A 8 -28.48 0.08 6.83
C PHE A 8 -29.22 1.42 6.96
N PRO A 9 -29.77 1.77 8.14
CA PRO A 9 -30.44 3.06 8.29
C PRO A 9 -29.41 4.19 8.22
N ALA A 10 -29.63 5.15 7.33
CA ALA A 10 -28.87 6.41 7.33
C ALA A 10 -29.17 7.14 8.66
N PRO A 11 -28.14 7.51 9.46
CA PRO A 11 -28.38 8.23 10.69
C PRO A 11 -28.93 9.63 10.35
N THR A 12 -30.14 9.88 10.81
CA THR A 12 -30.84 11.16 10.71
C THR A 12 -30.00 12.25 11.39
N SER A 13 -29.70 13.34 10.67
CA SER A 13 -28.93 14.50 11.14
C SER A 13 -29.70 15.31 12.18
N GLU A 14 -29.99 14.75 13.34
CA GLU A 14 -30.71 15.48 14.40
C GLU A 14 -30.15 15.00 15.76
N GLY A 15 -29.01 15.53 16.20
CA GLY A 15 -28.70 15.56 17.64
C GLY A 15 -27.44 14.87 18.18
N ILE A 16 -26.30 14.83 17.47
CA ILE A 16 -25.01 14.42 18.07
C ILE A 16 -23.90 15.43 17.75
N GLN A 17 -23.92 16.58 18.44
CA GLN A 17 -22.81 17.56 18.48
C GLN A 17 -21.70 17.13 19.45
N GLY A 18 -21.18 15.89 19.37
CA GLY A 18 -20.22 15.42 20.38
C GLY A 18 -19.26 14.31 19.99
N LEU A 19 -19.36 13.73 18.80
CA LEU A 19 -18.40 12.72 18.37
C LEU A 19 -17.36 13.37 17.44
N PRO A 20 -16.05 13.21 17.72
CA PRO A 20 -15.03 13.66 16.79
C PRO A 20 -15.31 13.01 15.43
N PHE A 21 -15.36 13.84 14.40
CA PHE A 21 -15.57 13.43 13.03
C PHE A 21 -14.39 12.54 12.62
N VAL A 22 -14.50 11.22 12.81
CA VAL A 22 -13.52 10.28 12.28
C VAL A 22 -13.79 10.20 10.78
N PRO A 23 -12.84 10.57 9.90
CA PRO A 23 -13.04 10.41 8.47
C PRO A 23 -13.31 8.94 8.20
N LEU A 24 -14.51 8.65 7.70
CA LEU A 24 -14.84 7.30 7.25
C LEU A 24 -13.96 7.01 6.02
N PRO A 25 -13.17 5.91 6.00
CA PRO A 25 -12.35 5.57 4.85
C PRO A 25 -13.26 5.39 3.61
N ALA A 26 -12.86 6.00 2.49
CA ALA A 26 -13.66 6.11 1.28
C ALA A 26 -13.93 4.77 0.58
N SER A 27 -13.27 3.68 1.02
CA SER A 27 -13.55 2.34 0.53
C SER A 27 -13.08 1.23 1.50
N PRO A 28 -13.74 0.05 1.51
CA PRO A 28 -13.34 -1.09 2.34
C PRO A 28 -11.90 -1.58 2.08
N GLN A 29 -11.38 -1.36 0.86
CA GLN A 29 -10.01 -1.73 0.52
C GLN A 29 -8.94 -0.94 1.29
N ASP A 30 -9.23 0.29 1.73
CA ASP A 30 -8.27 1.13 2.45
C ASP A 30 -8.08 0.67 3.90
N VAL A 31 -9.03 -0.10 4.44
CA VAL A 31 -8.92 -0.75 5.76
C VAL A 31 -8.06 -2.02 5.69
N LEU A 32 -7.94 -2.64 4.52
CA LEU A 32 -7.29 -3.95 4.34
C LEU A 32 -5.79 -3.84 4.01
N ILE A 33 -5.31 -2.68 3.55
CA ILE A 33 -3.88 -2.49 3.33
C ILE A 33 -3.26 -2.15 4.68
N ASP A 34 -2.77 -3.19 5.35
CA ASP A 34 -1.92 -3.05 6.52
C ASP A 34 -0.81 -2.00 6.21
N PRO A 35 -0.55 -1.03 7.09
CA PRO A 35 0.48 0.00 6.87
C PRO A 35 1.84 -0.58 6.43
N SER A 36 2.18 -1.79 6.88
CA SER A 36 3.39 -2.50 6.47
C SER A 36 3.43 -2.84 4.98
N ARG A 37 2.27 -3.19 4.39
CA ARG A 37 2.14 -3.50 2.96
C ARG A 37 2.30 -2.24 2.11
N LYS A 38 1.78 -1.10 2.57
CA LYS A 38 1.97 0.19 1.89
C LYS A 38 3.45 0.58 1.87
N ASN A 39 4.13 0.51 3.01
CA ASN A 39 5.56 0.84 3.09
C ASN A 39 6.41 -0.07 2.19
N LEU A 40 6.09 -1.37 2.13
CA LEU A 40 6.78 -2.30 1.24
C LEU A 40 6.62 -1.93 -0.25
N LEU A 41 5.41 -1.51 -0.65
CA LEU A 41 5.16 -1.08 -2.03
C LEU A 41 5.98 0.16 -2.38
N GLU A 42 5.96 1.18 -1.52
CA GLU A 42 6.75 2.40 -1.72
C GLU A 42 8.25 2.10 -1.81
N GLN A 43 8.75 1.14 -1.05
CA GLN A 43 10.14 0.71 -1.16
C GLN A 43 10.46 0.04 -2.48
N ILE A 44 9.61 -0.87 -2.94
CA ILE A 44 9.81 -1.53 -4.24
C ILE A 44 9.79 -0.48 -5.35
N GLU A 45 8.81 0.44 -5.31
CA GLU A 45 8.74 1.56 -6.26
C GLU A 45 10.00 2.41 -6.25
N TYR A 46 10.58 2.69 -5.08
CA TYR A 46 11.84 3.42 -4.97
C TYR A 46 13.02 2.67 -5.59
N TYR A 47 13.22 1.39 -5.27
CA TYR A 47 14.36 0.61 -5.80
C TYR A 47 14.34 0.54 -7.32
N PHE A 48 13.15 0.42 -7.91
CA PHE A 48 12.94 0.34 -9.35
C PHE A 48 12.61 1.70 -10.01
N SER A 49 12.75 2.81 -9.28
CA SER A 49 12.64 4.15 -9.87
C SER A 49 13.84 4.44 -10.79
N ASP A 50 13.63 5.22 -11.85
CA ASP A 50 14.68 5.59 -12.80
C ASP A 50 15.88 6.26 -12.12
N ASP A 51 15.60 7.14 -11.14
CA ASP A 51 16.60 7.84 -10.35
C ASP A 51 17.52 6.89 -9.55
N ASN A 52 16.94 5.85 -8.94
CA ASN A 52 17.70 4.85 -8.21
C ASN A 52 18.43 3.90 -9.18
N LEU A 53 17.74 3.36 -10.17
CA LEU A 53 18.29 2.43 -11.16
C LEU A 53 19.51 2.99 -11.89
N CYS A 54 19.49 4.28 -12.25
CA CYS A 54 20.62 4.92 -12.90
C CYS A 54 21.90 4.94 -12.03
N LYS A 55 21.76 4.94 -10.70
CA LYS A 55 22.85 5.07 -9.73
C LYS A 55 23.22 3.74 -9.09
N ASP A 56 22.25 2.86 -8.87
CA ASP A 56 22.42 1.57 -8.22
C ASP A 56 23.01 0.54 -9.19
N LEU A 57 24.34 0.46 -9.19
CA LEU A 57 25.07 -0.54 -9.95
C LEU A 57 24.86 -1.95 -9.39
N TYR A 58 24.60 -2.09 -8.09
CA TYR A 58 24.43 -3.39 -7.46
C TYR A 58 23.13 -4.05 -7.93
N LEU A 59 22.02 -3.30 -7.92
CA LEU A 59 20.74 -3.79 -8.43
C LEU A 59 20.84 -4.16 -9.91
N ARG A 60 21.46 -3.30 -10.74
CA ARG A 60 21.63 -3.55 -12.18
C ARG A 60 22.52 -4.74 -12.49
N GLN A 61 23.58 -4.98 -11.72
CA GLN A 61 24.45 -6.14 -11.91
C GLN A 61 23.73 -7.47 -11.66
N HIS A 62 22.64 -7.45 -10.89
CA HIS A 62 21.82 -8.62 -10.60
C HIS A 62 20.52 -8.67 -11.41
N MET A 63 20.34 -7.73 -12.34
CA MET A 63 19.26 -7.79 -13.33
C MET A 63 19.64 -8.73 -14.47
N ASP A 64 18.67 -9.51 -14.94
CA ASP A 64 18.82 -10.26 -16.18
C ASP A 64 18.66 -9.36 -17.42
N GLY A 65 18.82 -9.94 -18.62
CA GLY A 65 18.66 -9.22 -19.88
C GLY A 65 17.22 -8.72 -20.17
N GLN A 66 16.28 -8.97 -19.27
CA GLN A 66 14.90 -8.50 -19.33
C GLN A 66 14.56 -7.56 -18.14
N GLY A 67 15.52 -7.28 -17.25
CA GLY A 67 15.32 -6.42 -16.08
C GLY A 67 14.74 -7.12 -14.85
N TRP A 68 14.64 -8.46 -14.83
CA TRP A 68 14.18 -9.20 -13.66
C TRP A 68 15.29 -9.33 -12.62
N VAL A 69 14.88 -9.29 -11.35
CA VAL A 69 15.76 -9.44 -10.19
C VAL A 69 15.24 -10.59 -9.32
N PRO A 70 16.12 -11.46 -8.79
CA PRO A 70 15.71 -12.51 -7.87
C PRO A 70 15.06 -11.93 -6.60
N LEU A 71 13.89 -12.47 -6.22
CA LEU A 71 13.20 -12.06 -4.99
C LEU A 71 14.08 -12.14 -3.72
N PRO A 72 14.97 -13.15 -3.53
CA PRO A 72 15.85 -13.19 -2.37
C PRO A 72 16.81 -11.99 -2.26
N LEU A 73 17.18 -11.40 -3.40
CA LEU A 73 18.03 -10.21 -3.43
C LEU A 73 17.29 -9.00 -2.90
N ILE A 74 16.06 -8.78 -3.37
CA ILE A 74 15.19 -7.69 -2.92
C ILE A 74 14.81 -7.89 -1.45
N ALA A 75 14.55 -9.13 -1.03
CA ALA A 75 14.23 -9.47 0.37
C ALA A 75 15.42 -9.22 1.33
N GLY A 76 16.65 -9.18 0.82
CA GLY A 76 17.85 -8.84 1.59
C GLY A 76 18.13 -7.34 1.68
N PHE A 77 17.39 -6.50 0.96
CA PHE A 77 17.59 -5.07 1.00
C PHE A 77 17.19 -4.52 2.37
N ARG A 78 18.08 -3.72 2.95
CA ARG A 78 17.77 -3.02 4.18
C ARG A 78 16.62 -2.09 3.93
N GLN A 79 15.68 -2.02 4.88
CA GLN A 79 14.69 -0.97 4.89
C GLN A 79 15.45 0.34 5.08
N SER A 80 15.77 1.03 3.98
CA SER A 80 16.35 2.37 4.03
C SER A 80 15.33 3.21 4.76
N ALA A 81 15.62 3.46 6.04
CA ALA A 81 14.88 4.41 6.85
C ALA A 81 14.90 5.72 6.10
N VAL A 82 13.71 6.15 5.66
CA VAL A 82 13.43 7.55 5.41
C VAL A 82 13.68 8.32 6.71
#